data_AF-A0A9K3D619-F1
#
_entry.id   AF-A0A9K3D619-F1
#
_cell.length_a   1.000
_cell.length_b   1.000
_cell.length_c   1.000
_cell.angle_alpha   90.00
_cell.angle_beta   90.00
_cell.angle_gamma   90.00
#
_symmetry.space_group_name_H-M   'P 1'
#
loop_
_entity.id
_entity.type
_entity.pdbx_description
1 polymer ?
#
loop_
_entity_poly.entity_id
_entity_poly.type
_entity_poly.pdbx_seq_one_letter_code
_entity_poly.pdbx_strand_id
1 'polypeptide(L)'
;METAVQVGKACNLIKAASAVVRIQTPSPREVSSALRTLVRDLPLSPLAGAPTSARPTFPGDYSLSPSPLPGREGASNGRHKVLVISGRALATVFANTTLCALFRKATEGCQSVVCCRVTPLQKAMVVSLIKTGSVKGAVQAKPDSKMDPRQLLVKMQRKTKRQHTCLAIGDGATCLAIGDGGNDVAMIQAAHVGVGIAGREGLQAARGSDICLPDFQHLRRLIGVHGRLAYRRTAWCVQYSFYKSLLIGLGEILFNLWAASSGTSLITEWD
;
A
#
# COMPACT_ATOMS: atom_id res chain seq x y z
N MET A 1 16.24 0.02 -20.37
CA MET A 1 15.52 -1.16 -19.85
C MET A 1 16.51 -2.19 -19.34
N GLU A 2 17.57 -2.50 -20.09
CA GLU A 2 18.58 -3.50 -19.67
C GLU A 2 19.22 -3.23 -18.31
N THR A 3 19.62 -1.99 -18.02
CA THR A 3 20.20 -1.65 -16.70
C THR A 3 19.26 -1.99 -15.54
N ALA A 4 17.96 -1.71 -15.68
CA ALA A 4 16.97 -2.04 -14.65
C ALA A 4 16.80 -3.55 -14.47
N VAL A 5 16.91 -4.32 -15.56
CA VAL A 5 16.85 -5.78 -15.53
C VAL A 5 18.12 -6.37 -14.91
N GLN A 6 19.29 -5.82 -15.22
CA GLN A 6 20.57 -6.22 -14.62
C GLN A 6 20.57 -5.96 -13.10
N VAL A 7 20.13 -4.78 -12.68
CA VAL A 7 19.95 -4.46 -11.25
C VAL A 7 18.93 -5.41 -10.62
N GLY A 8 17.80 -5.68 -11.30
CA GLY A 8 16.81 -6.64 -10.83
C GLY A 8 17.37 -8.05 -10.65
N LYS A 9 18.23 -8.52 -11.55
CA LYS A 9 18.94 -9.80 -11.40
C LYS A 9 19.95 -9.76 -10.24
N ALA A 10 20.73 -8.70 -10.12
CA ALA A 10 21.71 -8.53 -9.04
C ALA A 10 21.05 -8.48 -7.65
N CYS A 11 19.88 -7.85 -7.54
CA CYS A 11 19.08 -7.81 -6.32
C CYS A 11 18.23 -9.06 -6.09
N ASN A 12 18.39 -10.11 -6.91
CA ASN A 12 17.59 -11.34 -6.87
C ASN A 12 16.07 -11.12 -6.97
N LEU A 13 15.64 -10.01 -7.59
CA LEU A 13 14.25 -9.72 -7.94
C LEU A 13 13.81 -10.51 -9.18
N ILE A 14 14.76 -10.82 -10.06
CA ILE A 14 14.57 -11.60 -11.28
C ILE A 14 15.43 -12.86 -11.17
N LYS A 15 14.79 -13.99 -10.87
CA LYS A 15 15.48 -15.29 -10.77
C LYS A 15 15.78 -15.83 -12.16
N ALA A 16 16.77 -16.73 -12.27
CA ALA A 16 17.16 -17.34 -13.55
C ALA A 16 16.01 -18.12 -14.22
N ALA A 17 15.13 -18.76 -13.44
CA ALA A 17 13.97 -19.52 -13.92
C ALA A 17 12.69 -18.67 -14.10
N SER A 18 12.76 -17.35 -13.91
CA SER A 18 11.58 -16.48 -14.01
C SER A 18 11.25 -16.13 -15.47
N ALA A 19 9.96 -16.21 -15.83
CA ALA A 19 9.48 -15.74 -17.13
C ALA A 19 9.34 -14.21 -17.10
N VAL A 20 10.15 -13.50 -17.91
CA VAL A 20 10.18 -12.03 -17.96
C VAL A 20 9.32 -11.53 -19.12
N VAL A 21 8.22 -10.84 -18.82
CA VAL A 21 7.35 -10.19 -19.82
C VAL A 21 7.76 -8.73 -19.97
N ARG A 22 8.14 -8.33 -21.19
CA ARG A 22 8.64 -6.98 -21.49
C ARG A 22 7.60 -6.19 -22.30
N ILE A 23 7.22 -5.01 -21.82
CA ILE A 23 6.32 -4.10 -22.51
C ILE A 23 7.05 -2.78 -22.78
N GLN A 24 7.47 -2.57 -24.03
CA GLN A 24 8.22 -1.38 -24.45
C GLN A 24 7.41 -0.40 -25.29
N THR A 25 6.54 -0.94 -26.15
CA THR A 25 5.82 -0.15 -27.15
C THR A 25 4.67 0.64 -26.53
N PRO A 26 4.42 1.88 -26.99
CA PRO A 26 3.32 2.70 -26.49
C PRO A 26 1.98 2.38 -27.18
N SER A 27 1.89 1.31 -27.98
CA SER A 27 0.64 1.03 -28.69
C SER A 27 -0.39 0.43 -27.72
N PRO A 28 -1.62 0.97 -27.62
CA PRO A 28 -2.59 0.53 -26.62
C PRO A 28 -3.04 -0.91 -26.86
N ARG A 29 -3.05 -1.36 -28.13
CA ARG A 29 -3.43 -2.73 -28.51
C ARG A 29 -2.41 -3.75 -28.00
N GLU A 30 -1.11 -3.52 -28.23
CA GLU A 30 -0.05 -4.45 -27.78
C GLU A 30 0.07 -4.46 -26.25
N VAL A 31 -0.07 -3.30 -25.60
CA VAL A 31 -0.09 -3.23 -24.13
C VAL A 31 -1.26 -4.04 -23.58
N SER A 32 -2.46 -3.89 -24.17
CA SER A 32 -3.65 -4.63 -23.73
C SER A 32 -3.53 -6.13 -23.96
N SER A 33 -2.97 -6.57 -25.10
CA SER A 33 -2.80 -7.99 -25.40
C SER A 33 -1.75 -8.61 -24.47
N ALA A 34 -0.60 -7.95 -24.29
CA ALA A 34 0.45 -8.42 -23.39
C ALA A 34 -0.04 -8.55 -21.93
N LEU A 35 -0.78 -7.54 -21.43
CA LEU A 35 -1.36 -7.60 -20.08
C LEU A 35 -2.42 -8.70 -19.96
N ARG A 36 -3.29 -8.89 -20.97
CA ARG A 36 -4.29 -9.96 -20.95
C ARG A 36 -3.66 -11.34 -21.01
N THR A 37 -2.64 -11.54 -21.84
CA THR A 37 -1.87 -12.80 -21.90
C THR A 37 -1.20 -13.05 -20.55
N LEU A 38 -0.54 -12.05 -19.98
CA LEU A 38 0.06 -12.16 -18.66
C LEU A 38 -0.97 -12.56 -17.60
N VAL A 39 -2.15 -11.93 -17.60
CA VAL A 39 -3.24 -12.24 -16.66
C VAL A 39 -3.84 -13.63 -16.88
N ARG A 40 -3.96 -14.09 -18.13
CA ARG A 40 -4.47 -15.44 -18.45
C ARG A 40 -3.51 -16.54 -18.01
N ASP A 41 -2.23 -16.31 -18.26
CA ASP A 41 -1.21 -17.31 -17.97
C ASP A 41 -0.86 -17.34 -16.48
N LEU A 42 -1.32 -16.37 -15.67
CA LEU A 42 -1.15 -16.44 -14.22
C LEU A 42 -1.82 -17.72 -13.71
N PRO A 43 -1.15 -18.50 -12.85
CA PRO A 43 -1.85 -19.57 -12.17
C PRO A 43 -3.02 -18.92 -11.45
N LEU A 44 -4.25 -19.31 -11.80
CA LEU A 44 -5.44 -18.98 -11.03
C LEU A 44 -5.14 -19.41 -9.61
N SER A 45 -4.74 -18.48 -8.74
CA SER A 45 -4.65 -18.79 -7.33
C SER A 45 -6.07 -19.15 -6.90
N PRO A 46 -6.28 -20.29 -6.22
CA PRO A 46 -7.53 -20.55 -5.55
C PRO A 46 -7.58 -19.59 -4.35
N LEU A 47 -7.90 -18.31 -4.60
CA LEU A 47 -8.21 -17.32 -3.57
C LEU A 47 -9.72 -17.12 -3.46
N ALA A 48 -10.44 -18.25 -3.54
CA ALA A 48 -11.67 -18.48 -2.79
C ALA A 48 -11.37 -19.45 -1.62
N GLY A 49 -10.15 -19.39 -1.07
CA GLY A 49 -9.90 -19.85 0.29
C GLY A 49 -10.62 -18.89 1.22
N ALA A 50 -11.58 -19.43 1.97
CA ALA A 50 -12.44 -18.77 2.92
C ALA A 50 -11.78 -17.62 3.72
N PRO A 51 -12.57 -16.66 4.25
CA PRO A 51 -12.11 -15.84 5.35
C PRO A 51 -11.87 -16.79 6.54
N THR A 52 -10.69 -17.39 6.63
CA THR A 52 -10.16 -17.76 7.93
C THR A 52 -9.99 -16.44 8.64
N SER A 53 -11.02 -16.10 9.42
CA SER A 53 -10.94 -15.33 10.64
C SER A 53 -9.55 -15.54 11.22
N ALA A 54 -8.63 -14.63 10.89
CA ALA A 54 -7.42 -14.45 11.63
C ALA A 54 -7.90 -13.79 12.91
N ARG A 55 -8.49 -14.61 13.79
CA ARG A 55 -8.63 -14.33 15.20
C ARG A 55 -7.26 -13.82 15.63
N PRO A 56 -7.15 -12.62 16.21
CA PRO A 56 -5.88 -12.16 16.74
C PRO A 56 -5.48 -13.14 17.85
N THR A 57 -4.65 -14.13 17.53
CA THR A 57 -3.97 -14.94 18.53
C THR A 57 -2.93 -14.04 19.17
N PHE A 58 -3.27 -13.53 20.35
CA PHE A 58 -2.32 -12.94 21.28
C PHE A 58 -1.23 -13.98 21.60
N PRO A 59 0.06 -13.70 21.40
CA PRO A 59 1.09 -14.65 21.80
C PRO A 59 1.55 -14.34 23.22
N GLY A 60 1.01 -15.11 24.17
CA GLY A 60 1.78 -15.69 25.26
C GLY A 60 1.90 -17.18 24.98
N ASP A 61 2.76 -17.57 24.04
CA ASP A 61 3.24 -18.95 23.89
C ASP A 61 4.52 -18.91 23.03
N TYR A 62 5.64 -19.15 23.70
CA TYR A 62 6.99 -19.23 23.13
C TYR A 62 7.31 -20.71 22.84
N SER A 63 6.60 -21.36 21.93
CA SER A 63 7.04 -22.67 21.44
C SER A 63 7.97 -22.47 20.24
N LEU A 64 9.28 -22.43 20.52
CA LEU A 64 10.36 -22.50 19.54
C LEU A 64 10.38 -23.91 18.91
N SER A 65 9.45 -24.20 18.02
CA SER A 65 9.68 -25.23 17.00
C SER A 65 10.20 -24.52 15.74
N PRO A 66 11.43 -24.78 15.28
CA PRO A 66 11.97 -24.16 14.09
C PRO A 66 11.22 -24.72 12.87
N SER A 67 10.18 -24.02 12.42
CA SER A 67 9.63 -24.25 11.08
C SER A 67 10.75 -23.92 10.06
N PRO A 68 11.16 -24.86 9.21
CA PRO A 68 12.31 -24.67 8.33
C PRO A 68 12.13 -23.43 7.45
N LEU A 69 13.20 -22.65 7.36
CA LEU A 69 13.42 -21.67 6.30
C LEU A 69 12.97 -22.28 4.96
N PRO A 70 12.28 -21.54 4.06
CA PRO A 70 12.05 -22.01 2.70
C PRO A 70 13.35 -21.90 1.89
N GLY A 71 14.37 -22.65 2.30
CA GLY A 71 15.43 -23.18 1.45
C GLY A 71 14.91 -24.45 0.79
N ARG A 72 13.96 -24.30 -0.13
CA ARG A 72 13.54 -25.36 -1.03
C ARG A 72 13.70 -24.81 -2.44
N GLU A 73 14.91 -24.92 -2.96
CA GLU A 73 15.18 -24.90 -4.40
C GLU A 73 14.57 -26.17 -5.03
N GLY A 74 13.25 -26.23 -5.01
CA GLY A 74 12.50 -27.13 -5.87
C GLY A 74 12.34 -26.43 -7.21
N ALA A 75 12.86 -27.06 -8.27
CA ALA A 75 12.68 -26.67 -9.66
C ALA A 75 11.19 -26.48 -10.00
N SER A 76 10.69 -25.25 -9.84
CA SER A 76 9.39 -24.82 -10.38
C SER A 76 9.67 -23.95 -11.60
N ASN A 77 10.17 -24.60 -12.66
CA ASN A 77 10.31 -23.97 -13.97
C ASN A 77 8.94 -23.37 -14.37
N GLY A 78 8.87 -22.04 -14.43
CA GLY A 78 7.73 -21.31 -14.99
C GLY A 78 6.72 -20.68 -14.03
N ARG A 79 6.86 -20.79 -12.69
CA ARG A 79 5.89 -20.17 -11.76
C ARG A 79 6.13 -18.69 -11.47
N HIS A 80 7.36 -18.21 -11.58
CA HIS A 80 7.70 -16.84 -11.21
C HIS A 80 7.68 -15.94 -12.44
N LYS A 81 6.67 -15.06 -12.51
CA LYS A 81 6.55 -14.07 -13.57
C LYS A 81 7.04 -12.72 -13.10
N VAL A 82 7.81 -12.07 -13.97
CA VAL A 82 8.30 -10.72 -13.76
C VAL A 82 7.81 -9.84 -14.90
N LEU A 83 7.15 -8.73 -14.56
CA LEU A 83 6.71 -7.74 -15.53
C LEU A 83 7.72 -6.60 -15.60
N VAL A 84 8.24 -6.29 -16.80
CA VAL A 84 9.10 -5.13 -17.02
C VAL A 84 8.40 -4.18 -18.00
N ILE A 85 8.05 -2.98 -17.55
CA ILE A 85 7.28 -2.00 -18.34
C ILE A 85 8.06 -0.69 -18.52
N SER A 86 8.01 -0.12 -19.72
CA SER A 86 8.59 1.18 -20.04
C SER A 86 7.65 2.33 -19.65
N GLY A 87 8.19 3.48 -19.22
CA GLY A 87 7.41 4.67 -18.89
C GLY A 87 6.53 5.19 -20.04
N ARG A 88 6.92 4.95 -21.30
CA ARG A 88 6.08 5.27 -22.48
C ARG A 88 4.84 4.37 -22.57
N ALA A 89 5.00 3.06 -22.36
CA ALA A 89 3.88 2.13 -22.29
C ALA A 89 3.00 2.43 -21.06
N LEU A 90 3.61 2.77 -19.92
CA LEU A 90 2.91 3.11 -18.69
C LEU A 90 2.00 4.36 -18.85
N ALA A 91 2.42 5.35 -19.66
CA ALA A 91 1.57 6.49 -19.99
C ALA A 91 0.24 6.06 -20.65
N THR A 92 0.28 5.06 -21.53
CA THR A 92 -0.94 4.54 -22.20
C THR A 92 -1.82 3.70 -21.28
N VAL A 93 -1.21 3.04 -20.29
CA VAL A 93 -1.94 2.35 -19.22
C VAL A 93 -2.71 3.37 -18.40
N PHE A 94 -2.07 4.48 -17.99
CA PHE A 94 -2.73 5.52 -17.20
C PHE A 94 -3.75 6.35 -17.97
N ALA A 95 -3.66 6.43 -19.30
CA ALA A 95 -4.67 7.08 -20.12
C ALA A 95 -6.01 6.32 -20.15
N ASN A 96 -6.00 5.00 -19.91
CA ASN A 96 -7.19 4.15 -20.01
C ASN A 96 -7.52 3.48 -18.67
N THR A 97 -8.69 3.76 -18.10
CA THR A 97 -9.14 3.17 -16.82
C THR A 97 -9.21 1.64 -16.86
N THR A 98 -9.61 1.06 -18.00
CA THR A 98 -9.68 -0.40 -18.18
C THR A 98 -8.29 -1.04 -18.18
N LEU A 99 -7.29 -0.38 -18.78
CA LEU A 99 -5.91 -0.83 -18.74
C LEU A 99 -5.29 -0.65 -17.37
N CYS A 100 -5.65 0.40 -16.61
CA CYS A 100 -5.26 0.55 -15.21
C CYS A 100 -5.72 -0.65 -14.37
N ALA A 101 -6.97 -1.07 -14.53
CA ALA A 101 -7.51 -2.23 -13.81
C ALA A 101 -6.82 -3.55 -14.23
N LEU A 102 -6.58 -3.75 -15.53
CA LEU A 102 -5.84 -4.91 -16.03
C LEU A 102 -4.38 -4.92 -15.56
N PHE A 103 -3.72 -3.76 -15.57
CA PHE A 103 -2.36 -3.60 -15.07
C PHE A 103 -2.29 -3.93 -13.58
N ARG A 104 -3.21 -3.39 -12.77
CA ARG A 104 -3.30 -3.74 -11.35
C ARG A 104 -3.41 -5.24 -11.14
N LYS A 105 -4.35 -5.90 -11.83
CA LYS A 105 -4.53 -7.36 -11.75
C LYS A 105 -3.28 -8.13 -12.19
N ALA A 106 -2.59 -7.66 -13.23
CA ALA A 106 -1.33 -8.24 -13.67
C ALA A 106 -0.22 -8.07 -12.63
N THR A 107 -0.12 -6.90 -11.99
CA THR A 107 0.88 -6.65 -10.93
C THR A 107 0.64 -7.47 -9.67
N GLU A 108 -0.61 -7.72 -9.30
CA GLU A 108 -0.97 -8.55 -8.14
C GLU A 108 -0.57 -10.03 -8.32
N GLY A 109 -0.54 -10.52 -9.57
CA GLY A 109 -0.09 -11.89 -9.85
C GLY A 109 1.40 -12.03 -10.17
N CYS A 110 2.12 -10.95 -10.44
CA CYS A 110 3.56 -11.00 -10.71
C CYS A 110 4.35 -11.07 -9.40
N GLN A 111 5.44 -11.84 -9.37
CA GLN A 111 6.33 -11.87 -8.21
C GLN A 111 7.12 -10.55 -8.09
N SER A 112 7.49 -9.96 -9.22
CA SER A 112 8.21 -8.70 -9.27
C SER A 112 7.77 -7.89 -10.48
N VAL A 113 7.75 -6.57 -10.33
CA VAL A 113 7.40 -5.62 -11.39
C VAL A 113 8.48 -4.54 -11.44
N VAL A 114 9.03 -4.30 -12.62
CA VAL A 114 10.09 -3.32 -12.85
C VAL A 114 9.62 -2.29 -13.85
N CYS A 115 9.37 -1.07 -13.39
CA CYS A 115 9.07 0.06 -14.25
C CYS A 115 10.36 0.81 -14.58
N CYS A 116 10.64 1.06 -15.86
CA CYS A 116 11.89 1.70 -16.29
C CYS A 116 11.64 2.98 -17.11
N ARG A 117 12.55 3.96 -16.99
CA ARG A 117 12.44 5.29 -17.65
C ARG A 117 11.10 5.99 -17.33
N VAL A 118 10.77 6.03 -16.03
CA VAL A 118 9.50 6.54 -15.50
C VAL A 118 9.70 7.97 -14.98
N THR A 119 8.74 8.87 -15.24
CA THR A 119 8.79 10.24 -14.69
C THR A 119 8.37 10.28 -13.21
N PRO A 120 8.78 11.28 -12.42
CA PRO A 120 8.37 11.42 -11.01
C PRO A 120 6.84 11.32 -10.82
N LEU A 121 6.07 11.98 -11.69
CA LEU A 121 4.62 11.92 -11.68
C LEU A 121 4.09 10.50 -11.95
N GLN A 122 4.69 9.79 -12.91
CA GLN A 122 4.31 8.41 -13.20
C GLN A 122 4.60 7.46 -12.03
N LYS A 123 5.70 7.65 -11.29
CA LYS A 123 5.98 6.86 -10.07
C LYS A 123 4.87 7.04 -9.03
N ALA A 124 4.46 8.29 -8.78
CA ALA A 124 3.36 8.58 -7.86
C ALA A 124 2.00 8.02 -8.32
N MET A 125 1.75 8.01 -9.64
CA MET A 125 0.53 7.42 -10.21
C MET A 125 0.48 5.90 -10.04
N VAL A 126 1.63 5.19 -10.15
CA VAL A 126 1.70 3.75 -9.85
C VAL A 126 1.29 3.50 -8.39
N VAL A 127 1.91 4.22 -7.45
CA VAL A 127 1.61 4.07 -6.01
C VAL A 127 0.13 4.34 -5.73
N SER A 128 -0.42 5.40 -6.31
CA SER A 128 -1.84 5.74 -6.16
C SER A 128 -2.76 4.65 -6.74
N LEU A 129 -2.42 4.07 -7.89
CA LEU A 129 -3.21 2.99 -8.49
C LEU A 129 -3.27 1.75 -7.58
N ILE A 130 -2.16 1.37 -6.97
CA ILE A 130 -2.09 0.21 -6.05
C ILE A 130 -2.78 0.52 -4.71
N LYS A 131 -2.60 1.75 -4.20
CA LYS A 131 -3.17 2.21 -2.93
C LYS A 131 -4.69 2.34 -2.96
N THR A 132 -5.25 3.01 -3.97
CA THR A 132 -6.68 3.32 -4.02
C THR A 132 -7.45 2.50 -5.05
N GLY A 133 -6.79 1.65 -5.82
CA GLY A 133 -7.42 0.87 -6.90
C GLY A 133 -7.88 1.71 -8.10
N SER A 134 -7.54 2.98 -8.12
CA SER A 134 -7.88 3.93 -9.18
C SER A 134 -6.83 5.03 -9.21
N VAL A 135 -6.41 5.44 -10.40
CA VAL A 135 -5.59 6.64 -10.56
C VAL A 135 -6.52 7.83 -10.34
N LYS A 136 -6.33 8.59 -9.26
CA LYS A 136 -6.85 9.95 -9.22
C LYS A 136 -6.10 10.71 -10.31
N GLY A 137 -6.75 10.87 -11.45
CA GLY A 137 -6.18 11.62 -12.55
C GLY A 137 -5.70 12.95 -12.00
N ALA A 138 -4.38 13.17 -12.07
CA ALA A 138 -3.83 14.49 -12.26
C ALA A 138 -4.25 14.97 -13.66
N VAL A 139 -5.56 15.03 -13.91
CA VAL A 139 -6.08 16.07 -14.77
C VAL A 139 -5.91 17.30 -13.91
N GLN A 140 -4.78 17.97 -14.11
CA GLN A 140 -4.67 19.39 -13.89
C GLN A 140 -5.81 20.02 -14.70
N ALA A 141 -7.03 20.00 -14.16
CA ALA A 141 -8.05 20.95 -14.57
C ALA A 141 -7.46 22.27 -14.14
N LYS A 142 -6.71 22.91 -15.05
CA LYS A 142 -6.48 24.35 -15.02
C LYS A 142 -7.88 24.91 -14.78
N PRO A 143 -8.17 25.47 -13.58
CA PRO A 143 -9.51 25.93 -13.31
C PRO A 143 -9.79 26.96 -14.39
N ASP A 144 -10.83 26.72 -15.19
CA ASP A 144 -11.30 27.69 -16.18
C ASP A 144 -11.36 29.04 -15.46
N SER A 145 -10.73 30.06 -16.05
CA SER A 145 -10.52 31.37 -15.45
C SER A 145 -11.82 32.20 -15.29
N LYS A 146 -12.97 31.54 -15.13
CA LYS A 146 -14.31 32.10 -14.96
C LYS A 146 -15.19 31.17 -14.09
N MET A 147 -14.71 30.71 -12.93
CA MET A 147 -15.55 29.97 -11.98
C MET A 147 -15.80 30.81 -10.73
N ASP A 148 -17.08 31.10 -10.43
CA ASP A 148 -17.47 31.89 -9.26
C ASP A 148 -17.02 31.24 -7.94
N PRO A 149 -16.50 32.02 -6.96
CA PRO A 149 -15.97 31.52 -5.69
C PRO A 149 -16.97 30.68 -4.89
N ARG A 150 -18.27 31.00 -4.97
CA ARG A 150 -19.35 30.26 -4.30
C ARG A 150 -19.54 28.86 -4.89
N GLN A 151 -19.39 28.71 -6.20
CA GLN A 151 -19.47 27.41 -6.86
C GLN A 151 -18.24 26.54 -6.56
N LEU A 152 -17.08 27.17 -6.36
CA LEU A 152 -15.86 26.50 -5.93
C LEU A 152 -15.98 25.98 -4.49
N LEU A 153 -16.57 26.76 -3.58
CA LEU A 153 -16.85 26.32 -2.21
C LEU A 153 -17.83 25.14 -2.18
N VAL A 154 -18.90 25.18 -2.97
CA VAL A 154 -19.87 24.06 -3.06
C VAL A 154 -19.24 22.82 -3.69
N LYS A 155 -18.41 22.96 -4.74
CA LYS A 155 -17.68 21.84 -5.34
C LYS A 155 -16.62 21.29 -4.38
N MET A 156 -15.91 22.14 -3.64
CA MET A 156 -14.97 21.72 -2.59
C MET A 156 -15.70 21.02 -1.46
N GLN A 157 -16.78 21.58 -0.93
CA GLN A 157 -17.60 20.96 0.11
C GLN A 157 -18.20 19.62 -0.34
N ARG A 158 -18.65 19.48 -1.60
CA ARG A 158 -19.12 18.19 -2.15
C ARG A 158 -17.99 17.18 -2.36
N LYS A 159 -16.79 17.61 -2.77
CA LYS A 159 -15.60 16.75 -2.88
C LYS A 159 -15.12 16.28 -1.50
N THR A 160 -15.09 17.17 -0.52
CA THR A 160 -14.70 16.86 0.87
C THR A 160 -15.74 15.95 1.53
N LYS A 161 -17.05 16.22 1.35
CA LYS A 161 -18.12 15.39 1.92
C LYS A 161 -18.12 13.96 1.37
N ARG A 162 -17.79 13.77 0.07
CA ARG A 162 -17.57 12.42 -0.51
C ARG A 162 -16.28 11.76 -0.03
N GLN A 163 -15.23 12.50 0.33
CA GLN A 163 -13.99 11.92 0.83
C GLN A 163 -14.10 11.37 2.25
N HIS A 164 -15.00 11.92 3.08
CA HIS A 164 -15.14 11.49 4.49
C HIS A 164 -16.25 10.45 4.74
N THR A 165 -17.17 10.20 3.80
CA THR A 165 -18.31 9.27 4.02
C THR A 165 -18.26 7.96 3.23
N CYS A 166 -17.24 7.76 2.39
CA CYS A 166 -16.89 6.41 1.94
C CYS A 166 -15.52 6.02 2.52
N LEU A 167 -15.51 5.68 3.82
CA LEU A 167 -14.69 4.59 4.31
C LEU A 167 -15.21 3.28 3.67
N ALA A 168 -15.13 3.20 2.34
CA ALA A 168 -14.96 1.90 1.73
C ALA A 168 -13.64 1.42 2.32
N ILE A 169 -13.70 0.43 3.21
CA ILE A 169 -12.60 -0.48 3.48
C ILE A 169 -12.37 -1.18 2.13
N GLY A 170 -11.79 -0.45 1.18
CA GLY A 170 -11.48 -0.95 -0.15
C GLY A 170 -10.27 -1.84 -0.02
N ASP A 171 -10.16 -2.80 -0.94
CA ASP A 171 -9.02 -3.70 -1.15
C ASP A 171 -7.73 -2.93 -1.55
N GLY A 172 -7.39 -1.85 -0.85
CA GLY A 172 -6.21 -1.04 -1.05
C GLY A 172 -5.06 -1.61 -0.25
N ALA A 173 -3.94 -1.90 -0.91
CA ALA A 173 -2.75 -2.38 -0.20
C ALA A 173 -2.10 -1.25 0.61
N THR A 174 -1.61 -1.57 1.81
CA THR A 174 -0.71 -0.66 2.53
C THR A 174 0.58 -0.51 1.71
N CYS A 175 0.95 0.73 1.42
CA CYS A 175 2.00 1.06 0.46
C CYS A 175 3.11 1.80 1.19
N LEU A 176 4.33 1.29 1.08
CA LEU A 176 5.55 1.93 1.52
C LEU A 176 6.33 2.37 0.28
N ALA A 177 6.73 3.64 0.22
CA ALA A 177 7.59 4.14 -0.85
C ALA A 177 8.93 4.60 -0.27
N ILE A 178 10.01 4.27 -0.97
CA ILE A 178 11.38 4.65 -0.60
C ILE A 178 12.01 5.38 -1.78
N GLY A 179 12.78 6.43 -1.48
CA GLY A 179 13.59 7.14 -2.48
C GLY A 179 14.69 7.96 -1.85
N ASP A 180 15.67 8.34 -2.65
CA ASP A 180 16.86 9.08 -2.26
C ASP A 180 16.94 10.47 -2.93
N GLY A 181 16.31 10.62 -4.11
CA GLY A 181 16.33 11.86 -4.89
C GLY A 181 15.04 12.69 -4.85
N GLY A 182 15.13 13.92 -5.37
CA GLY A 182 13.97 14.80 -5.59
C GLY A 182 12.90 14.20 -6.51
N ASN A 183 13.32 13.31 -7.41
CA ASN A 183 12.45 12.59 -8.34
C ASN A 183 11.48 11.61 -7.65
N ASP A 184 11.76 11.25 -6.39
CA ASP A 184 10.97 10.28 -5.64
C ASP A 184 10.05 10.92 -4.61
N VAL A 185 10.16 12.23 -4.37
CA VAL A 185 9.34 12.95 -3.36
C VAL A 185 7.84 12.76 -3.63
N ALA A 186 7.40 12.90 -4.88
CA ALA A 186 5.99 12.70 -5.24
C ALA A 186 5.52 11.26 -5.00
N MET A 187 6.41 10.27 -5.19
CA MET A 187 6.12 8.86 -4.93
C MET A 187 6.04 8.58 -3.42
N ILE A 188 6.99 9.12 -2.65
CA ILE A 188 7.08 9.03 -1.19
C ILE A 188 5.82 9.61 -0.55
N GLN A 189 5.38 10.79 -0.97
CA GLN A 189 4.19 11.46 -0.44
C GLN A 189 2.87 10.79 -0.84
N ALA A 190 2.83 10.07 -1.97
CA ALA A 190 1.62 9.36 -2.41
C ALA A 190 1.36 8.09 -1.57
N ALA A 191 2.40 7.49 -0.99
CA ALA A 191 2.33 6.26 -0.22
C ALA A 191 1.58 6.42 1.12
N HIS A 192 1.42 5.33 1.87
CA HIS A 192 0.92 5.40 3.25
C HIS A 192 2.05 5.73 4.23
N VAL A 193 3.25 5.22 3.93
CA VAL A 193 4.48 5.52 4.64
C VAL A 193 5.54 5.86 3.61
N GLY A 194 6.16 7.01 3.77
CA GLY A 194 7.26 7.51 2.96
C GLY A 194 8.58 7.39 3.70
N VAL A 195 9.58 6.78 3.06
CA VAL A 195 10.94 6.64 3.62
C VAL A 195 11.96 7.32 2.70
N GLY A 196 12.68 8.28 3.24
CA GLY A 196 13.79 8.96 2.56
C GLY A 196 15.12 8.30 2.89
N ILE A 197 16.01 8.18 1.92
CA ILE A 197 17.42 7.83 2.16
C ILE A 197 18.24 9.10 2.19
N ALA A 198 19.06 9.29 3.22
CA ALA A 198 19.93 10.45 3.35
C ALA A 198 21.15 10.33 2.41
N GLY A 199 21.41 11.37 1.59
CA GLY A 199 22.78 11.66 1.14
C GLY A 199 23.33 10.92 -0.08
N ARG A 200 22.53 10.64 -1.13
CA ARG A 200 23.08 10.26 -2.46
C ARG A 200 22.81 11.26 -3.57
N GLU A 201 21.58 11.78 -3.67
CA GLU A 201 21.18 12.76 -4.69
C GLU A 201 20.73 14.11 -4.10
N GLY A 202 20.66 14.23 -2.77
CA GLY A 202 20.30 15.45 -2.05
C GLY A 202 19.51 15.18 -0.77
N LEU A 203 19.07 16.25 -0.09
CA LEU A 203 18.23 16.19 1.12
C LEU A 203 16.72 16.30 0.83
N GLN A 204 16.33 16.34 -0.44
CA GLN A 204 14.93 16.57 -0.83
C GLN A 204 14.03 15.39 -0.43
N ALA A 205 14.47 14.15 -0.67
CA ALA A 205 13.73 12.96 -0.27
C ALA A 205 13.58 12.85 1.25
N ALA A 206 14.68 13.09 2.00
CA ALA A 206 14.69 13.07 3.46
C ALA A 206 13.71 14.07 4.08
N ARG A 207 13.62 15.29 3.53
CA ARG A 207 12.68 16.34 3.98
C ARG A 207 11.23 16.05 3.59
N GLY A 208 11.02 15.32 2.50
CA GLY A 208 9.69 14.97 1.99
C GLY A 208 9.15 13.64 2.50
N SER A 209 9.87 12.93 3.36
CA SER A 209 9.53 11.60 3.87
C SER A 209 9.12 11.61 5.35
N ASP A 210 8.31 10.62 5.76
CA ASP A 210 7.91 10.43 7.17
C ASP A 210 9.09 9.95 8.02
N ILE A 211 9.94 9.08 7.46
CA ILE A 211 11.09 8.50 8.14
C ILE A 211 12.32 8.62 7.24
N CYS A 212 13.40 9.18 7.78
CA CYS A 212 14.68 9.26 7.09
C CYS A 212 15.63 8.16 7.59
N LEU A 213 16.23 7.42 6.66
CA LEU A 213 17.24 6.40 6.93
C LEU A 213 18.59 6.82 6.33
N PRO A 214 19.73 6.52 7.00
CA PRO A 214 21.04 6.79 6.41
C PRO A 214 21.32 5.90 5.20
N ASP A 215 20.91 4.62 5.26
CA ASP A 215 21.12 3.64 4.20
C ASP A 215 19.95 2.66 4.10
N PHE A 216 19.79 2.05 2.92
CA PHE A 216 18.75 1.06 2.64
C PHE A 216 18.79 -0.18 3.56
N GLN A 217 19.97 -0.57 4.05
CA GLN A 217 20.13 -1.73 4.96
C GLN A 217 19.31 -1.61 6.26
N HIS A 218 19.11 -0.38 6.75
CA HIS A 218 18.38 -0.11 8.00
C HIS A 218 16.87 -0.33 7.85
N LEU A 219 16.37 -0.36 6.62
CA LEU A 219 14.95 -0.56 6.32
C LEU A 219 14.43 -1.90 6.86
N ARG A 220 15.24 -2.96 6.74
CA ARG A 220 14.87 -4.29 7.26
C ARG A 220 14.62 -4.25 8.76
N ARG A 221 15.46 -3.54 9.51
CA ARG A 221 15.32 -3.38 10.96
C ARG A 221 14.15 -2.47 11.32
N LEU A 222 13.99 -1.36 10.58
CA LEU A 222 12.87 -0.44 10.75
C LEU A 222 11.53 -1.17 10.66
N ILE A 223 11.29 -1.93 9.57
CA ILE A 223 10.02 -2.62 9.36
C ILE A 223 9.92 -3.86 10.26
N GLY A 224 10.95 -4.71 10.26
CA GLY A 224 10.90 -6.02 10.91
C GLY A 224 10.86 -5.97 12.43
N VAL A 225 11.52 -5.00 13.05
CA VAL A 225 11.58 -4.85 14.51
C VAL A 225 10.68 -3.71 14.96
N HIS A 226 10.98 -2.48 14.54
CA HIS A 226 10.31 -1.30 15.06
C HIS A 226 8.86 -1.21 14.59
N GLY A 227 8.58 -1.50 13.31
CA GLY A 227 7.23 -1.52 12.75
C GLY A 227 6.34 -2.56 13.42
N ARG A 228 6.82 -3.80 13.54
CA ARG A 228 6.09 -4.88 14.23
C ARG A 228 5.84 -4.56 15.72
N LEU A 229 6.84 -4.04 16.41
CA LEU A 229 6.73 -3.69 17.83
C LEU A 229 5.75 -2.52 18.04
N ALA A 230 5.82 -1.49 17.21
CA ALA A 230 4.90 -0.36 17.24
C ALA A 230 3.46 -0.82 16.99
N TYR A 231 3.23 -1.65 15.98
CA TYR A 231 1.91 -2.22 15.69
C TYR A 231 1.35 -3.00 16.90
N ARG A 232 2.14 -3.90 17.50
CA ARG A 232 1.71 -4.69 18.66
C ARG A 232 1.39 -3.83 19.88
N ARG A 233 2.22 -2.82 20.16
CA ARG A 233 2.01 -1.89 21.28
C ARG A 233 0.75 -1.05 21.10
N THR A 234 0.55 -0.49 19.92
CA THR A 234 -0.64 0.32 19.62
C THR A 234 -1.90 -0.53 19.65
N ALA A 235 -1.90 -1.74 19.09
CA ALA A 235 -3.04 -2.65 19.14
C ALA A 235 -3.42 -3.01 20.58
N TRP A 236 -2.43 -3.32 21.41
CA TRP A 236 -2.66 -3.63 22.83
C TRP A 236 -3.21 -2.42 23.60
N CYS A 237 -2.64 -1.24 23.39
CA CYS A 237 -3.13 0.00 24.00
C CYS A 237 -4.59 0.30 23.62
N VAL A 238 -4.93 0.18 22.33
CA VAL A 238 -6.30 0.41 21.84
C VAL A 238 -7.28 -0.58 22.47
N GLN A 239 -6.96 -1.88 22.46
CA GLN A 239 -7.81 -2.90 23.05
C GLN A 239 -7.97 -2.71 24.57
N TYR A 240 -6.89 -2.38 25.27
CA TYR A 240 -6.93 -2.11 26.71
C TYR A 240 -7.81 -0.90 27.02
N SER A 241 -7.71 0.19 26.24
CA SER A 241 -8.57 1.37 26.39
C SER A 241 -10.04 1.02 26.21
N PHE A 242 -10.40 0.26 25.16
CA PHE A 242 -11.79 -0.19 24.97
C PHE A 242 -12.27 -1.09 26.09
N TYR A 243 -11.45 -2.05 26.52
CA TYR A 243 -11.77 -2.94 27.63
C TYR A 243 -12.01 -2.16 28.92
N LYS A 244 -11.12 -1.23 29.27
CA LYS A 244 -11.25 -0.39 30.47
C LYS A 244 -12.52 0.46 30.39
N SER A 245 -12.75 1.17 29.28
CA SER A 245 -13.94 1.99 29.09
C SER A 245 -15.24 1.17 29.16
N LEU A 246 -15.23 -0.05 28.62
CA LEU A 246 -16.39 -0.95 28.66
C LEU A 246 -16.66 -1.44 30.08
N LEU A 247 -15.63 -1.85 30.84
CA LEU A 247 -15.81 -2.29 32.22
C LEU A 247 -16.37 -1.18 33.11
N ILE A 248 -15.82 0.02 32.99
CA ILE A 248 -16.27 1.20 33.74
C ILE A 248 -17.74 1.50 33.38
N GLY A 249 -18.06 1.59 32.08
CA GLY A 249 -19.42 1.87 31.63
C GLY A 249 -20.43 0.78 32.00
N LEU A 250 -20.06 -0.51 31.91
CA LEU A 250 -20.94 -1.61 32.32
C LEU A 250 -21.16 -1.63 33.83
N GLY A 251 -20.13 -1.33 34.63
CA GLY A 251 -20.27 -1.20 36.09
C GLY A 251 -21.30 -0.13 36.46
N GLU A 252 -21.22 1.02 35.81
CA GLU A 252 -22.15 2.13 36.01
C GLU A 252 -23.59 1.79 35.59
N ILE A 253 -23.76 1.09 34.46
CA ILE A 253 -25.07 0.64 33.98
C ILE A 253 -25.70 -0.36 34.96
N LEU A 254 -24.93 -1.35 35.43
CA LEU A 254 -25.44 -2.36 36.36
C LEU A 254 -25.81 -1.74 37.72
N PHE A 255 -25.02 -0.78 38.21
CA PHE A 255 -25.35 -0.04 39.42
C PHE A 255 -26.63 0.77 39.27
N ASN A 256 -26.79 1.51 38.17
CA ASN A 256 -28.00 2.29 37.91
C ASN A 256 -29.24 1.39 37.79
N LEU A 257 -29.12 0.19 37.21
CA LEU A 257 -30.22 -0.79 37.19
C LEU A 257 -30.62 -1.25 38.60
N TRP A 258 -29.64 -1.49 39.48
CA TRP A 258 -29.90 -1.83 40.88
C TRP A 258 -30.52 -0.65 41.65
N ALA A 259 -30.07 0.59 41.37
CA ALA A 259 -30.56 1.81 41.98
C ALA A 259 -31.88 2.34 41.37
N ALA A 260 -32.62 1.49 40.64
CA ALA A 260 -33.90 1.83 40.00
C ALA A 260 -33.84 3.07 39.08
N SER A 261 -32.71 3.24 38.36
CA SER A 261 -32.48 4.35 37.42
C SER A 261 -32.56 5.74 38.06
N SER A 262 -32.14 5.87 39.32
CA SER A 262 -32.07 7.15 40.05
C SER A 262 -31.11 8.18 39.44
N GLY A 263 -30.17 7.75 38.58
CA GLY A 263 -29.15 8.61 37.97
C GLY A 263 -27.97 8.95 38.88
N THR A 264 -27.83 8.23 40.00
CA THR A 264 -26.67 8.38 40.91
C THR A 264 -25.44 7.69 40.31
N SER A 265 -24.28 8.36 40.33
CA SER A 265 -23.02 7.80 39.85
C SER A 265 -22.41 6.82 40.87
N LEU A 266 -21.95 5.64 40.44
CA LEU A 266 -21.18 4.74 41.29
C LEU A 266 -19.77 5.29 41.55
N ILE A 267 -19.19 5.91 40.51
CA ILE A 267 -17.83 6.45 40.52
C ILE A 267 -17.91 7.93 40.91
N THR A 268 -17.08 8.36 41.86
CA THR A 268 -17.06 9.76 42.29
C THR A 268 -16.30 10.62 41.27
N GLU A 269 -16.49 11.94 41.30
CA GLU A 269 -15.83 12.86 40.34
C GLU A 269 -14.29 12.80 40.35
N TRP A 270 -13.69 12.18 41.36
CA TRP A 270 -12.25 12.14 41.60
C TRP A 270 -11.60 10.78 41.31
N ASP A 271 -12.38 9.77 40.90
CA ASP A 271 -11.95 8.39 40.63
C ASP A 271 -11.93 8.05 39.11
#